data_AF-A0A2W1JAY6-F1
#
_entry.id   AF-A0A2W1JAY6-F1
#
_cell.length_a   1.000
_cell.length_b   1.000
_cell.length_c   1.000
_cell.angle_alpha   90.00
_cell.angle_beta   90.00
_cell.angle_gamma   90.00
#
_symmetry.space_group_name_H-M   'P 1'
#
loop_
_entity.id
_entity.type
_entity.pdbx_description
1 polymer ?
#
loop_
_entity_poly.entity_id
_entity_poly.type
_entity_poly.pdbx_seq_one_letter_code
_entity_poly.pdbx_strand_id
1 'polypeptide(L)'
;MKLTYRGITYDYNPPRVVYGSTYAQGKYRGLPVTFQTTEVPIVKPSYNLKYRGIAYCTGVPTQAKEPDKIGNVPSKDIKIPVVSLSERSRTLMAGHRQSIRQREQAMLNRLAEEVG
;
A
#
# COMPACT_ATOMS: atom_id res chain seq x y z
N MET A 1 -9.72 -23.32 17.24
CA MET A 1 -10.56 -22.11 17.34
C MET A 1 -10.89 -21.65 15.93
N LYS A 2 -12.18 -21.61 15.54
CA LYS A 2 -12.59 -21.03 14.23
C LYS A 2 -12.76 -19.52 14.38
N LEU A 3 -12.28 -18.74 13.42
CA LEU A 3 -12.46 -17.29 13.40
C LEU A 3 -13.92 -16.96 13.06
N THR A 4 -14.52 -16.05 13.83
CA THR A 4 -15.89 -15.58 13.62
C THR A 4 -15.88 -14.07 13.41
N TYR A 5 -16.56 -13.59 12.36
CA TYR A 5 -16.74 -12.16 12.10
C TYR A 5 -18.15 -11.90 11.60
N ARG A 6 -18.84 -10.91 12.20
CA ARG A 6 -20.24 -10.54 11.88
C ARG A 6 -21.20 -11.74 11.82
N GLY A 7 -21.07 -12.67 12.76
CA GLY A 7 -21.93 -13.87 12.83
C GLY A 7 -21.60 -14.97 11.81
N ILE A 8 -20.61 -14.76 10.92
CA ILE A 8 -20.15 -15.77 9.97
C ILE A 8 -18.91 -16.46 10.53
N THR A 9 -18.94 -17.79 10.57
CA THR A 9 -17.79 -18.62 10.92
C THR A 9 -16.99 -18.93 9.67
N TYR A 10 -15.70 -18.60 9.67
CA TYR A 10 -14.82 -18.97 8.57
C TYR A 10 -14.33 -20.40 8.72
N ASP A 11 -14.46 -21.19 7.66
CA ASP A 11 -13.80 -22.48 7.54
C ASP A 11 -12.41 -22.29 6.97
N TYR A 12 -11.47 -21.95 7.85
CA TYR A 12 -10.08 -21.74 7.47
C TYR A 12 -9.35 -23.08 7.34
N ASN A 13 -9.05 -23.48 6.10
CA ASN A 13 -8.21 -24.63 5.79
C ASN A 13 -6.84 -24.15 5.29
N PRO A 14 -5.86 -23.91 6.19
CA PRO A 14 -4.53 -23.46 5.77
C PRO A 14 -3.86 -24.54 4.91
N PRO A 15 -3.16 -24.16 3.83
CA PRO A 15 -2.35 -25.11 3.08
C PRO A 15 -1.22 -25.65 3.98
N ARG A 16 -1.00 -26.98 3.95
CA ARG A 16 0.15 -27.58 4.61
C ARG A 16 1.42 -27.20 3.86
N VAL A 17 2.32 -26.48 4.53
CA VAL A 17 3.63 -26.12 3.99
C VAL A 17 4.64 -27.20 4.36
N VAL A 18 5.33 -27.74 3.36
CA VAL A 18 6.46 -28.67 3.56
C VAL A 18 7.75 -27.86 3.52
N TYR A 19 8.44 -27.82 4.66
CA TYR A 19 9.73 -27.18 4.79
C TYR A 19 10.83 -28.12 4.34
N GLY A 20 11.76 -27.60 3.53
CA GLY A 20 12.96 -28.29 3.09
C GLY A 20 14.16 -27.97 3.98
N SER A 21 15.34 -27.93 3.36
CA SER A 21 16.60 -27.66 4.07
C SER A 21 16.64 -26.27 4.72
N THR A 22 17.29 -26.21 5.89
CA THR A 22 17.60 -24.95 6.56
C THR A 22 18.82 -24.33 5.90
N TYR A 23 18.71 -23.10 5.41
CA TYR A 23 19.81 -22.41 4.73
C TYR A 23 20.48 -21.34 5.61
N ALA A 24 19.77 -20.84 6.63
CA ALA A 24 20.35 -19.89 7.58
C ALA A 24 19.74 -20.04 8.97
N GLN A 25 20.52 -19.69 10.00
CA GLN A 25 20.09 -19.61 11.39
C GLN A 25 20.63 -18.31 12.00
N GLY A 26 19.89 -17.73 12.94
CA GLY A 26 20.30 -16.49 13.59
C GLY A 26 19.55 -16.24 14.88
N LYS A 27 19.73 -15.04 15.43
CA LYS A 27 18.98 -14.55 16.59
C LYS A 27 18.31 -13.24 16.25
N TYR A 28 17.01 -13.13 16.52
CA TYR A 28 16.26 -11.88 16.43
C TYR A 28 15.75 -11.51 17.82
N ARG A 29 16.19 -10.36 18.34
CA ARG A 29 15.85 -9.89 19.70
C ARG A 29 16.14 -10.93 20.80
N GLY A 30 17.26 -11.64 20.69
CA GLY A 30 17.66 -12.68 21.63
C GLY A 30 16.99 -14.04 21.42
N LEU A 31 15.98 -14.14 20.55
CA LEU A 31 15.31 -15.41 20.23
C LEU A 31 15.94 -16.08 19.01
N PRO A 32 16.15 -17.42 19.02
CA PRO A 32 16.65 -18.13 17.86
C PRO A 32 15.62 -18.15 16.73
N VAL A 33 16.06 -17.89 15.50
CA VAL A 33 15.24 -17.95 14.29
C VAL A 33 15.95 -18.83 13.27
N THR A 34 15.19 -19.71 12.63
CA THR A 34 15.66 -20.59 11.54
C THR A 34 14.99 -20.18 10.23
N PHE A 35 15.78 -20.12 9.16
CA PHE A 35 15.30 -19.84 7.81
C PHE A 35 15.38 -21.11 6.98
N GLN A 36 14.21 -21.58 6.55
CA GLN A 36 14.04 -22.83 5.82
C GLN A 36 13.58 -22.54 4.41
N THR A 37 14.10 -23.30 3.43
CA THR A 37 13.55 -23.28 2.08
C THR A 37 12.24 -24.05 2.05
N THR A 38 11.37 -23.78 1.07
CA THR A 38 10.15 -24.57 0.84
C THR A 38 10.42 -25.51 -0.34
N GLU A 39 10.12 -26.80 -0.21
CA GLU A 39 10.39 -27.79 -1.28
C GLU A 39 9.44 -27.63 -2.47
N VAL A 40 8.21 -27.19 -2.21
CA VAL A 40 7.17 -27.00 -3.23
C VAL A 40 6.83 -25.52 -3.34
N PRO A 41 6.87 -24.92 -4.54
CA PRO A 41 6.44 -23.54 -4.71
C PRO A 41 4.95 -23.42 -4.35
N ILE A 42 4.64 -22.55 -3.39
CA ILE A 42 3.26 -22.29 -3.00
C ILE A 42 2.60 -21.50 -4.14
N VAL A 43 1.75 -22.19 -4.90
CA VAL A 43 0.94 -21.57 -5.95
C VAL A 43 -0.04 -20.61 -5.28
N LYS A 44 0.14 -19.31 -5.52
CA LYS A 44 -0.84 -18.31 -5.10
C LYS A 44 -2.04 -18.37 -6.05
N PRO A 45 -3.28 -18.47 -5.53
CA PRO A 45 -4.46 -18.42 -6.39
C PRO A 45 -4.56 -17.06 -7.07
N SER A 46 -4.92 -17.05 -8.35
CA SER A 46 -5.18 -15.83 -9.11
C SER A 46 -6.66 -15.49 -9.09
N TYR A 47 -7.01 -14.27 -8.69
CA TYR A 47 -8.39 -13.79 -8.67
C TYR A 47 -8.55 -12.56 -9.56
N ASN A 48 -9.60 -12.56 -10.38
CA ASN A 48 -10.05 -11.38 -11.11
C ASN A 48 -10.98 -10.56 -10.21
N LEU A 49 -10.47 -9.44 -9.69
CA LEU A 49 -11.14 -8.59 -8.73
C LEU A 49 -11.47 -7.22 -9.36
N LYS A 50 -12.38 -6.47 -8.73
CA LYS A 50 -12.71 -5.10 -9.12
C LYS A 50 -12.68 -4.20 -7.89
N TYR A 51 -11.94 -3.10 -7.94
CA TYR A 51 -11.96 -2.05 -6.92
C TYR A 51 -12.48 -0.76 -7.53
N ARG A 52 -13.59 -0.24 -7.00
CA ARG A 52 -14.27 0.98 -7.52
C ARG A 52 -14.48 0.97 -9.04
N GLY A 53 -14.87 -0.18 -9.60
CA GLY A 53 -15.10 -0.36 -11.03
C GLY A 53 -13.85 -0.68 -11.85
N ILE A 54 -12.64 -0.55 -11.29
CA ILE A 54 -11.38 -0.85 -11.97
C ILE A 54 -11.03 -2.33 -11.75
N ALA A 55 -10.85 -3.08 -12.82
CA ALA A 55 -10.45 -4.49 -12.75
C ALA A 55 -8.96 -4.62 -12.39
N TYR A 56 -8.65 -5.56 -11.49
CA TYR A 56 -7.28 -5.93 -11.15
C TYR A 56 -7.19 -7.44 -10.89
N CYS A 57 -6.04 -8.04 -11.20
CA CYS A 57 -5.80 -9.47 -10.99
C CYS A 57 -4.73 -9.67 -9.92
N THR A 58 -4.94 -10.63 -9.02
CA THR A 58 -3.95 -11.05 -8.02
C THR A 58 -3.25 -12.33 -8.47
N GLY A 59 -2.09 -12.66 -7.90
CA GLY A 59 -1.39 -13.94 -8.15
C GLY A 59 -0.62 -14.02 -9.47
N VAL A 60 -0.84 -13.11 -10.42
CA VAL A 60 0.07 -12.92 -11.55
C VAL A 60 1.33 -12.23 -11.02
N PRO A 61 2.54 -12.80 -11.18
CA PRO A 61 3.74 -12.01 -10.97
C PRO A 61 3.65 -10.87 -11.97
N THR A 62 3.46 -9.65 -11.48
CA THR A 62 3.69 -8.45 -12.27
C THR A 62 5.13 -8.55 -12.72
N GLN A 63 5.37 -9.10 -13.91
CA GLN A 63 6.54 -8.71 -14.66
C GLN A 63 6.42 -7.20 -14.71
N ALA A 64 7.33 -6.52 -14.03
CA ALA A 64 7.48 -5.09 -14.23
C ALA A 64 7.59 -4.96 -15.74
N LYS A 65 6.54 -4.44 -16.39
CA LYS A 65 6.66 -4.05 -17.77
C LYS A 65 7.85 -3.11 -17.77
N GLU A 66 8.94 -3.52 -18.41
CA GLU A 66 9.92 -2.55 -18.87
C GLU A 66 9.10 -1.48 -19.57
N PRO A 67 9.32 -0.19 -19.26
CA PRO A 67 8.52 0.88 -19.82
C PRO A 67 8.48 0.66 -21.33
N ASP A 68 7.26 0.48 -21.87
CA ASP A 68 7.02 0.40 -23.29
C ASP A 68 7.88 1.51 -23.93
N LYS A 69 8.77 1.16 -24.85
CA LYS A 69 9.54 2.16 -25.60
C LYS A 69 8.51 3.04 -26.29
N ILE A 70 8.19 4.17 -25.66
CA ILE A 70 7.41 5.25 -26.21
C ILE A 70 8.17 5.62 -27.48
N GLY A 71 7.60 5.26 -28.63
CA GLY A 71 8.12 5.70 -29.93
C GLY A 71 8.32 7.21 -29.85
N ASN A 72 9.43 7.70 -30.41
CA ASN A 72 9.84 9.10 -30.42
C ASN A 72 8.66 10.08 -30.57
N VAL A 73 8.08 10.48 -29.44
CA VAL A 73 7.31 11.71 -29.32
C VAL A 73 8.30 12.65 -28.65
N PRO A 74 8.65 13.80 -29.24
CA PRO A 74 9.65 14.68 -28.68
C PRO A 74 9.24 15.05 -27.26
N SER A 75 9.98 14.52 -26.29
CA SER A 75 9.87 14.91 -24.89
C SER A 75 10.27 16.37 -24.83
N LYS A 76 9.28 17.27 -24.78
CA LYS A 76 9.55 18.58 -24.20
C LYS A 76 10.05 18.30 -22.77
N ASP A 77 11.32 18.58 -22.54
CA ASP A 77 11.97 18.49 -21.24
C ASP A 77 11.17 19.30 -20.22
N ILE A 78 10.25 18.64 -19.51
CA ILE A 78 9.66 19.21 -18.31
C ILE A 78 10.73 19.06 -17.25
N LYS A 79 11.51 20.12 -17.03
CA LYS A 79 12.41 20.25 -15.89
C LYS A 79 11.55 20.18 -14.63
N ILE A 80 11.42 19.00 -14.04
CA ILE A 80 10.79 18.85 -12.72
C ILE A 80 11.73 19.55 -11.74
N PRO A 81 11.30 20.64 -11.06
CA PRO A 81 12.16 21.28 -10.08
C PRO A 81 12.44 20.25 -8.98
N VAL A 82 13.72 19.93 -8.77
CA VAL A 82 14.15 19.09 -7.66
C VAL A 82 13.96 19.92 -6.39
N VAL A 83 12.76 19.83 -5.81
CA VAL A 83 12.44 20.53 -4.55
C VAL A 83 13.19 19.82 -3.42
N SER A 84 13.99 20.59 -2.70
CA SER A 84 14.77 20.08 -1.57
C SER A 84 13.84 19.57 -0.45
N LEU A 85 14.33 18.63 0.39
CA LEU A 85 13.54 18.10 1.51
C LEU A 85 13.04 19.21 2.45
N SER A 86 13.83 20.27 2.63
CA SER A 86 13.48 21.43 3.46
C SER A 86 12.37 22.29 2.84
N GLU A 87 12.35 22.45 1.53
CA GLU A 87 11.25 23.14 0.85
C GLU A 87 9.97 22.30 0.88
N ARG A 88 10.08 20.98 0.74
CA ARG A 88 8.95 20.06 0.86
C ARG A 88 8.35 20.07 2.27
N SER A 89 9.17 20.16 3.33
CA SER A 89 8.65 20.27 4.69
C SER A 89 7.93 21.60 4.91
N ARG A 90 8.46 22.72 4.38
CA ARG A 90 7.81 24.04 4.46
C ARG A 90 6.45 24.06 3.78
N THR A 91 6.31 23.46 2.59
CA THR A 91 5.02 23.42 1.88
C THR A 91 3.98 22.60 2.64
N LEU A 92 4.37 21.47 3.25
CA LEU A 92 3.46 20.69 4.09
C LEU A 92 2.99 21.47 5.32
N MET A 93 3.90 22.18 6.01
CA MET A 93 3.53 23.00 7.16
C MET A 93 2.61 24.17 6.77
N ALA A 94 2.87 24.82 5.63
CA ALA A 94 2.02 25.87 5.11
C ALA A 94 0.62 25.35 4.74
N GLY A 95 0.55 24.21 4.05
CA GLY A 95 -0.71 23.55 3.68
C GLY A 95 -1.52 23.12 4.91
N HIS A 96 -0.86 22.58 5.93
CA HIS A 96 -1.51 22.21 7.18
C HIS A 96 -2.16 23.42 7.86
N ARG A 97 -1.42 24.53 8.02
CA ARG A 97 -1.95 25.76 8.61
C ARG A 97 -3.10 26.36 7.80
N GLN A 98 -3.06 26.25 6.47
CA GLN A 98 -4.17 26.68 5.62
C GLN A 98 -5.41 25.81 5.84
N SER A 99 -5.25 24.50 5.97
CA SER A 99 -6.38 23.59 6.23
C SER A 99 -7.08 23.84 7.57
N ILE A 100 -6.32 24.19 8.62
CA ILE A 100 -6.87 24.55 9.93
C ILE A 100 -7.68 25.84 9.82
N ARG A 101 -7.11 26.90 9.24
CA ARG A 101 -7.81 28.18 9.05
C ARG A 101 -9.09 28.04 8.23
N GLN A 102 -9.05 27.24 7.16
CA GLN A 102 -10.25 26.97 6.35
C GLN A 102 -11.34 26.25 7.15
N ARG A 103 -10.96 25.29 8.01
CA ARG A 103 -11.91 24.60 8.89
C ARG A 103 -12.52 25.56 9.93
N GLU A 104 -11.70 26.39 10.55
CA GLU A 104 -12.16 27.40 11.51
C GLU A 104 -13.12 28.39 10.85
N GLN A 105 -12.76 28.92 9.68
CA GLN A 105 -13.60 29.85 8.94
C GLN A 105 -14.92 29.20 8.50
N ALA A 106 -14.89 27.94 8.05
CA ALA A 106 -16.11 27.21 7.71
C ALA A 106 -17.03 26.99 8.94
N MET A 107 -16.44 26.75 10.12
CA MET A 107 -17.20 26.63 11.37
C MET A 107 -17.85 27.97 11.75
N LEU A 108 -17.10 29.07 11.69
CA LEU A 108 -17.61 30.40 11.97
C LEU A 108 -18.73 30.80 10.99
N ASN A 109 -18.57 30.49 9.70
CA ASN A 109 -19.60 30.76 8.69
C ASN A 109 -20.90 29.99 8.99
N ARG A 110 -20.83 28.72 9.38
CA ARG A 110 -22.02 27.95 9.78
C ARG A 110 -22.69 28.54 11.02
N LEU A 111 -21.91 28.92 12.03
CA LEU A 111 -22.44 29.58 13.21
C LEU A 111 -23.14 30.89 12.85
N ALA A 112 -22.57 31.68 11.93
CA ALA A 112 -23.18 32.91 11.46
C ALA A 112 -24.51 32.67 10.72
N GLU A 113 -24.62 31.57 9.96
CA GLU A 113 -25.88 31.15 9.33
C GLU A 113 -26.93 30.68 10.36
N GLU A 114 -26.50 30.02 11.44
CA GLU A 114 -27.40 29.55 12.52
C GLU A 114 -27.89 30.67 13.45
N VAL A 115 -27.07 31.69 13.68
CA VAL A 115 -27.37 32.83 14.57
C VAL A 115 -28.05 33.99 13.83
N GLY A 116 -28.22 33.88 12.50
CA GLY A 116 -28.85 34.87 11.62
C GLY A 116 -30.13 35.49 12.16
#